data_AF-A0A653NBH2-F1
#
_entry.id   AF-A0A653NBH2-F1
#
_cell.length_a   1.000
_cell.length_b   1.000
_cell.length_c   1.000
_cell.angle_alpha   90.00
_cell.angle_beta   90.00
_cell.angle_gamma   90.00
#
_symmetry.space_group_name_H-M   'P 1'
#
loop_
_entity.id
_entity.type
_entity.pdbx_description
1 polymer ?
#
loop_
_entity_poly.entity_id
_entity_poly.type
_entity_poly.pdbx_seq_one_letter_code
_entity_poly.pdbx_strand_id
1 'polypeptide(L)'
;MTDELRAKSAATDTGEATGAGGPVRISAAAIVAYVVLACGLAWLAALPLWLGDGLREPYAVPLMAAVMYTPALAVLIVLAVLRPIPRGSRLRFLGLWPLRPAKRVVGMAVIGLLVPPVLVLAGTALSVLCGWLTVDLAGFSGFAGLLAAKVPAGTPLPPTAVLIAAQAASIPAAGATVNAVAAFGEELGWRGFLVPALRRWGTWPALLLSGLIWGLWHAPLILLGYNFGRTDITGVLLMTGGCVVLGVLFGWLRLRSASLWPAVFAHGALNASAAMYLWFFAAGSKPDPALVLPLGVSGWIVGIVVIVVLIAAGQFRRQPGLAADRPRTLPSAPPPVPGS
;
A
#
# COMPACT_ATOMS: atom_id res chain seq x y z
N MET A 1 -61.40 23.81 15.77
CA MET A 1 -60.58 25.03 15.60
C MET A 1 -60.40 25.60 16.99
N THR A 2 -59.40 25.23 17.78
CA THR A 2 -57.95 25.18 17.49
C THR A 2 -57.25 24.29 18.52
N ASP A 3 -56.71 23.15 18.09
CA ASP A 3 -55.70 22.40 18.87
C ASP A 3 -54.75 21.61 17.95
N GLU A 4 -54.61 22.06 16.69
CA GLU A 4 -53.84 21.39 15.64
C GLU A 4 -52.56 22.14 15.23
N LEU A 5 -52.15 23.18 15.97
CA LEU A 5 -51.07 24.09 15.54
C LEU A 5 -49.87 24.20 16.50
N ARG A 6 -49.62 23.22 17.38
CA ARG A 6 -48.48 23.30 18.31
C ARG A 6 -47.58 22.07 18.44
N ALA A 7 -47.43 21.29 17.37
CA ALA A 7 -46.48 20.17 17.32
C ALA A 7 -45.60 20.16 16.06
N LYS A 8 -45.24 21.34 15.54
CA LYS A 8 -44.10 21.52 14.63
C LYS A 8 -43.05 22.40 15.30
N SER A 9 -42.17 21.80 16.09
CA SER A 9 -40.78 22.26 16.26
C SER A 9 -40.02 21.27 17.15
N ALA A 10 -38.81 20.93 16.73
CA ALA A 10 -37.76 20.28 17.50
C ALA A 10 -38.01 18.81 17.92
N ALA A 11 -37.74 17.89 17.00
CA ALA A 11 -37.16 16.60 17.35
C ALA A 11 -35.95 16.36 16.44
N THR A 12 -34.81 16.77 16.98
CA THR A 12 -33.46 16.58 16.49
C THR A 12 -33.21 15.09 16.24
N ASP A 13 -32.59 14.81 15.11
CA ASP A 13 -32.10 13.50 14.66
C ASP A 13 -31.11 12.92 15.70
N THR A 14 -31.66 12.23 16.71
CA THR A 14 -30.89 11.48 17.69
C THR A 14 -30.91 10.01 17.31
N GLY A 15 -29.89 9.63 16.53
CA GLY A 15 -29.23 8.32 16.56
C GLY A 15 -30.17 7.14 16.77
N GLU A 16 -30.93 6.80 15.74
CA GLU A 16 -31.64 5.53 15.69
C GLU A 16 -30.60 4.39 15.78
N ALA A 17 -30.70 3.64 16.88
CA ALA A 17 -29.93 2.43 17.14
C ALA A 17 -30.29 1.38 16.07
N THR A 18 -29.54 1.38 14.97
CA THR A 18 -29.64 0.34 13.95
C THR A 18 -29.21 -1.01 14.54
N GLY A 19 -30.09 -1.99 14.40
CA GLY A 19 -30.00 -3.31 14.98
C GLY A 19 -28.72 -4.09 14.68
N ALA A 20 -28.47 -5.06 15.55
CA ALA A 20 -27.37 -6.00 15.49
C ALA A 20 -27.26 -6.69 14.11
N GLY A 21 -26.12 -6.52 13.44
CA GLY A 21 -25.67 -7.38 12.33
C GLY A 21 -25.41 -6.71 10.98
N GLY A 22 -25.55 -5.38 10.85
CA GLY A 22 -25.20 -4.66 9.61
C GLY A 22 -23.67 -4.50 9.42
N PRO A 23 -23.15 -4.52 8.18
CA PRO A 23 -21.74 -4.24 7.93
C PRO A 23 -21.39 -2.82 8.39
N VAL A 24 -20.29 -2.67 9.14
CA VAL A 24 -19.81 -1.37 9.66
C VAL A 24 -19.62 -0.39 8.51
N ARG A 25 -20.39 0.70 8.51
CA ARG A 25 -20.28 1.79 7.52
C ARG A 25 -19.55 2.97 8.14
N ILE A 26 -18.46 3.40 7.50
CA ILE A 26 -17.71 4.58 7.93
C ILE A 26 -18.35 5.83 7.32
N SER A 27 -18.55 6.85 8.15
CA SER A 27 -19.09 8.14 7.69
C SER A 27 -18.10 8.86 6.77
N ALA A 28 -18.61 9.69 5.86
CA ALA A 28 -17.74 10.47 4.97
C ALA A 28 -16.81 11.41 5.76
N ALA A 29 -17.31 11.99 6.86
CA ALA A 29 -16.52 12.82 7.76
C ALA A 29 -15.31 12.07 8.35
N ALA A 30 -15.48 10.80 8.78
CA ALA A 30 -14.37 10.01 9.31
C ALA A 30 -13.34 9.64 8.23
N ILE A 31 -13.77 9.44 6.97
CA ILE A 31 -12.86 9.22 5.83
C ILE A 31 -12.06 10.49 5.55
N VAL A 32 -12.72 11.64 5.45
CA VAL A 32 -12.06 12.93 5.22
C VAL A 32 -11.07 13.25 6.35
N ALA A 33 -11.49 13.08 7.61
CA ALA A 33 -10.61 13.28 8.76
C ALA A 33 -9.37 12.38 8.69
N TYR A 34 -9.54 11.10 8.36
CA TYR A 34 -8.40 10.19 8.16
C TYR A 34 -7.45 10.69 7.07
N VAL A 35 -7.97 11.09 5.90
CA VAL A 35 -7.13 11.56 4.78
C VAL A 35 -6.37 12.83 5.13
N VAL A 36 -7.05 13.81 5.74
CA VAL A 36 -6.42 15.07 6.19
C VAL A 36 -5.35 14.79 7.23
N LEU A 37 -5.62 13.91 8.21
CA LEU A 37 -4.64 13.54 9.23
C LEU A 37 -3.44 12.82 8.62
N ALA A 38 -3.65 11.82 7.76
CA ALA A 38 -2.56 11.05 7.15
C ALA A 38 -1.63 11.95 6.33
N CYS A 39 -2.20 12.80 5.46
CA CYS A 39 -1.41 13.72 4.64
C CYS A 39 -0.78 14.85 5.47
N GLY A 40 -1.52 15.43 6.41
CA GLY A 40 -1.01 16.51 7.28
C GLY A 40 0.13 16.03 8.19
N LEU A 41 0.00 14.84 8.76
CA LEU A 41 1.07 14.22 9.56
C LEU A 41 2.30 13.88 8.71
N ALA A 42 2.13 13.49 7.44
CA ALA A 42 3.26 13.27 6.53
C ALA A 42 4.06 14.54 6.27
N TRP A 43 3.37 15.64 5.97
CA TRP A 43 4.01 16.96 5.82
C TRP A 43 4.70 17.40 7.11
N LEU A 44 4.02 17.26 8.25
CA LEU A 44 4.59 17.61 9.55
C LEU A 44 5.84 16.78 9.88
N ALA A 45 5.79 15.47 9.65
CA ALA A 45 6.92 14.57 9.89
C ALA A 45 8.09 14.83 8.93
N ALA A 46 7.81 15.23 7.69
CA ALA A 46 8.84 15.58 6.70
C ALA A 46 9.41 17.00 6.88
N LEU A 47 8.80 17.84 7.73
CA LEU A 47 9.18 19.25 7.92
C LEU A 47 10.68 19.46 8.20
N PRO A 48 11.37 18.64 9.02
CA PRO A 48 12.81 18.81 9.24
C PRO A 48 13.64 18.76 7.94
N LEU A 49 13.26 17.92 6.95
CA LEU A 49 13.96 17.85 5.67
C LEU A 49 13.77 19.11 4.83
N TRP A 50 12.59 19.74 4.93
CA TRP A 50 12.28 20.99 4.23
C TRP A 50 13.00 22.20 4.83
N LEU A 51 13.36 22.12 6.12
CA LEU A 51 14.09 23.16 6.83
C LEU A 51 15.62 22.97 6.79
N GLY A 52 16.09 21.82 6.29
CA GLY A 52 17.50 21.47 6.17
C GLY A 52 17.93 21.19 4.73
N ASP A 53 18.91 20.31 4.56
CA ASP A 53 19.49 19.94 3.24
C ASP A 53 18.67 18.88 2.48
N GLY A 54 17.37 18.74 2.79
CA GLY A 54 16.48 17.79 2.14
C GLY A 54 16.90 16.33 2.35
N LEU A 55 16.90 15.54 1.27
CA LEU A 55 17.24 14.11 1.31
C LEU A 55 18.73 13.83 1.55
N ARG A 56 19.58 14.86 1.61
CA ARG A 56 21.01 14.74 1.89
C ARG A 56 21.30 14.66 3.39
N GLU A 57 20.32 14.99 4.23
CA GLU A 57 20.42 14.93 5.68
C GLU A 57 20.74 13.49 6.16
N PRO A 58 21.64 13.30 7.14
CA PRO A 58 22.03 11.98 7.62
C PRO A 58 20.85 11.21 8.27
N TYR A 59 19.84 11.92 8.75
CA TYR A 59 18.62 11.35 9.33
C TYR A 59 17.47 11.18 8.31
N ALA A 60 17.68 11.46 7.01
CA ALA A 60 16.62 11.38 6.01
C ALA A 60 16.01 9.97 5.93
N VAL A 61 16.84 8.92 5.86
CA VAL A 61 16.37 7.52 5.77
C VAL A 61 15.52 7.11 6.99
N PRO A 62 15.98 7.25 8.25
CA PRO A 62 15.15 6.89 9.40
C PRO A 62 13.91 7.78 9.53
N LEU A 63 13.97 9.06 9.11
CA LEU A 63 12.80 9.94 9.11
C LEU A 63 11.76 9.51 8.07
N MET A 64 12.18 9.12 6.87
CA MET A 64 11.27 8.57 5.86
C MET A 64 10.59 7.28 6.36
N ALA A 65 11.31 6.42 7.08
CA ALA A 65 10.71 5.25 7.74
C ALA A 65 9.68 5.65 8.82
N ALA A 66 9.90 6.77 9.54
CA ALA A 66 8.91 7.31 10.48
C ALA A 66 7.69 7.90 9.76
N VAL A 67 7.88 8.57 8.62
CA VAL A 67 6.78 9.11 7.78
C VAL A 67 5.83 7.97 7.40
N MET A 68 6.32 6.77 7.07
CA MET A 68 5.50 5.58 6.75
C MET A 68 4.49 5.21 7.86
N TYR A 69 4.67 5.64 9.11
CA TYR A 69 3.72 5.40 10.19
C TYR A 69 2.63 6.46 10.35
N THR A 70 2.69 7.56 9.59
CA THR A 70 1.67 8.62 9.64
C THR A 70 0.26 8.14 9.25
N PRO A 71 0.04 7.20 8.30
CA PRO A 71 -1.28 6.66 8.02
C PRO A 71 -1.81 5.81 9.21
N ALA A 72 -0.96 4.96 9.80
CA ALA A 72 -1.31 4.21 11.00
C ALA A 72 -1.70 5.13 12.17
N LEU A 73 -0.91 6.18 12.41
CA LEU A 73 -1.21 7.18 13.45
C LEU A 73 -2.55 7.87 13.18
N ALA A 74 -2.84 8.24 11.93
CA ALA A 74 -4.14 8.79 11.55
C ALA A 74 -5.30 7.82 11.84
N VAL A 75 -5.14 6.52 11.57
CA VAL A 75 -6.14 5.50 11.96
C VAL A 75 -6.35 5.49 13.47
N LEU A 76 -5.28 5.48 14.26
CA LEU A 76 -5.38 5.44 15.72
C LEU A 76 -6.12 6.68 16.26
N ILE A 77 -5.82 7.87 15.75
CA ILE A 77 -6.51 9.11 16.13
C ILE A 77 -7.99 9.05 15.77
N VAL A 78 -8.33 8.65 14.53
CA VAL A 78 -9.74 8.53 14.10
C VAL A 78 -10.50 7.49 14.93
N LEU A 79 -9.88 6.36 15.27
CA LEU A 79 -10.48 5.34 16.12
C LEU A 79 -10.65 5.79 17.58
N ALA A 80 -9.80 6.68 18.08
CA ALA A 80 -9.86 7.20 19.43
C ALA A 80 -10.91 8.32 19.58
N VAL A 81 -10.92 9.25 18.64
CA VAL A 81 -11.72 10.48 18.67
C VAL A 81 -13.10 10.28 18.06
N LEU A 82 -13.15 9.89 16.77
CA LEU A 82 -14.41 9.75 16.04
C LEU A 82 -15.09 8.39 16.29
N ARG A 83 -14.31 7.40 16.74
CA ARG A 83 -14.77 6.05 17.10
C ARG A 83 -15.73 5.43 16.07
N PRO A 84 -15.44 5.51 14.76
CA PRO A 84 -16.38 5.06 13.72
C PRO A 84 -16.57 3.54 13.70
N ILE A 85 -15.73 2.81 14.45
CA ILE A 85 -15.73 1.34 14.52
C ILE A 85 -15.80 0.90 15.99
N PRO A 86 -16.80 0.08 16.37
CA PRO A 86 -16.91 -0.52 17.70
C PRO A 86 -15.63 -1.26 18.11
N ARG A 87 -15.23 -1.16 19.39
CA ARG A 87 -13.96 -1.71 19.89
C ARG A 87 -13.77 -3.20 19.53
N GLY A 88 -14.81 -4.02 19.65
CA GLY A 88 -14.76 -5.46 19.37
C GLY A 88 -14.57 -5.84 17.89
N SER A 89 -14.84 -4.94 16.94
CA SER A 89 -14.76 -5.21 15.50
C SER A 89 -13.52 -4.60 14.82
N ARG A 90 -12.73 -3.78 15.53
CA ARG A 90 -11.58 -3.05 14.97
C ARG A 90 -10.55 -3.95 14.30
N LEU A 91 -10.08 -5.00 14.98
CA LEU A 91 -9.07 -5.91 14.43
C LEU A 91 -9.55 -6.61 13.15
N ARG A 92 -10.85 -6.92 13.08
CA ARG A 92 -11.47 -7.55 11.92
C ARG A 92 -11.63 -6.58 10.77
N PHE A 93 -12.12 -5.38 11.05
CA PHE A 93 -12.25 -4.32 10.06
C PHE A 93 -10.89 -4.00 9.42
N LEU A 94 -9.85 -3.84 10.25
CA LEU A 94 -8.49 -3.56 9.81
C LEU A 94 -7.81 -4.76 9.13
N GLY A 95 -8.42 -5.95 9.18
CA GLY A 95 -7.86 -7.17 8.58
C GLY A 95 -6.68 -7.78 9.35
N LEU A 96 -6.49 -7.36 10.61
CA LEU A 96 -5.45 -7.88 11.51
C LEU A 96 -5.82 -9.27 12.05
N TRP A 97 -7.11 -9.48 12.37
CA TRP A 97 -7.61 -10.72 12.95
C TRP A 97 -9.12 -10.91 12.71
N PRO A 98 -9.64 -12.13 12.45
CA PRO A 98 -8.95 -13.42 12.41
C PRO A 98 -8.30 -13.73 11.05
N LEU A 99 -7.22 -14.51 11.09
CA LEU A 99 -6.50 -14.97 9.89
C LEU A 99 -7.16 -16.21 9.28
N ARG A 100 -8.42 -16.08 8.84
CA ARG A 100 -9.23 -17.21 8.34
C ARG A 100 -9.80 -16.97 6.94
N PRO A 101 -9.76 -17.99 6.06
CA PRO A 101 -9.10 -19.29 6.22
C PRO A 101 -7.57 -19.15 6.13
N ALA A 102 -6.83 -19.75 7.08
CA ALA A 102 -5.38 -19.55 7.23
C ALA A 102 -4.58 -19.92 5.97
N LYS A 103 -4.91 -21.04 5.32
CA LYS A 103 -4.31 -21.47 4.04
C LYS A 103 -4.37 -20.38 2.97
N ARG A 104 -5.48 -19.62 2.90
CA ARG A 104 -5.62 -18.52 1.95
C ARG A 104 -4.77 -17.33 2.36
N VAL A 105 -4.77 -16.96 3.64
CA VAL A 105 -3.96 -15.84 4.13
C VAL A 105 -2.48 -16.12 3.89
N VAL A 106 -2.00 -17.30 4.27
CA VAL A 106 -0.61 -17.73 4.07
C VAL A 106 -0.28 -17.82 2.58
N GLY A 107 -1.11 -18.46 1.76
CA GLY A 107 -0.85 -18.56 0.31
C GLY A 107 -0.79 -17.19 -0.36
N MET A 108 -1.67 -16.26 0.01
CA MET A 108 -1.66 -14.90 -0.52
C MET A 108 -0.49 -14.07 0.03
N ALA A 109 -0.03 -14.35 1.26
CA ALA A 109 1.16 -13.73 1.83
C ALA A 109 2.44 -14.19 1.12
N VAL A 110 2.55 -15.48 0.78
CA VAL A 110 3.67 -16.00 -0.03
C VAL A 110 3.64 -15.40 -1.44
N ILE A 111 2.47 -15.34 -2.07
CA ILE A 111 2.30 -14.62 -3.35
C ILE A 111 2.73 -13.17 -3.20
N GLY A 112 2.26 -12.49 -2.13
CA GLY A 112 2.64 -11.12 -1.82
C GLY A 112 4.15 -10.96 -1.66
N LEU A 113 4.84 -11.90 -1.04
CA LEU A 113 6.28 -11.81 -0.82
C LEU A 113 7.10 -12.06 -2.10
N LEU A 114 6.67 -12.99 -2.95
CA LEU A 114 7.46 -13.44 -4.10
C LEU A 114 7.14 -12.73 -5.42
N VAL A 115 5.89 -12.27 -5.61
CA VAL A 115 5.48 -11.64 -6.88
C VAL A 115 6.10 -10.25 -7.08
N PRO A 116 6.16 -9.33 -6.11
CA PRO A 116 6.71 -7.99 -6.34
C PRO A 116 8.14 -7.98 -6.89
N PRO A 117 9.11 -8.75 -6.36
CA PRO A 117 10.45 -8.84 -6.97
C PRO A 117 10.41 -9.31 -8.43
N VAL A 118 9.52 -10.26 -8.76
CA VAL A 118 9.31 -10.71 -10.16
C VAL A 118 8.74 -9.59 -11.02
N LEU A 119 7.80 -8.79 -10.50
CA LEU A 119 7.27 -7.62 -11.21
C LEU A 119 8.33 -6.54 -11.42
N VAL A 120 9.24 -6.31 -10.45
CA VAL A 120 10.36 -5.37 -10.62
C VAL A 120 11.31 -5.87 -11.71
N LEU A 121 11.63 -7.17 -11.73
CA LEU A 121 12.45 -7.76 -12.79
C LEU A 121 11.77 -7.68 -14.15
N ALA A 122 10.46 -7.92 -14.23
CA ALA A 122 9.69 -7.77 -15.46
C ALA A 122 9.68 -6.31 -15.94
N GLY A 123 9.57 -5.34 -15.01
CA GLY A 123 9.68 -3.92 -15.33
C GLY A 123 11.07 -3.56 -15.86
N THR A 124 12.12 -4.09 -15.22
CA THR A 124 13.51 -3.92 -15.67
C THR A 124 13.71 -4.49 -17.08
N ALA A 125 13.21 -5.70 -17.34
CA ALA A 125 13.26 -6.31 -18.67
C ALA A 125 12.51 -5.47 -19.71
N LEU A 126 11.33 -4.95 -19.38
CA LEU A 126 10.59 -4.04 -20.24
C LEU A 126 11.38 -2.75 -20.53
N SER A 127 12.05 -2.18 -19.53
CA SER A 127 12.92 -1.02 -19.72
C SER A 127 14.07 -1.29 -20.70
N VAL A 128 14.64 -2.51 -20.69
CA VAL A 128 15.63 -2.93 -21.69
C VAL A 128 15.00 -3.00 -23.08
N LEU A 129 13.83 -3.66 -23.20
CA LEU A 129 13.12 -3.81 -24.48
C LEU A 129 12.72 -2.46 -25.10
N CYS A 130 12.38 -1.47 -24.27
CA CYS A 130 12.03 -0.12 -24.70
C CYS A 130 13.25 0.80 -24.91
N GLY A 131 14.47 0.31 -24.67
CA GLY A 131 15.70 1.12 -24.78
C GLY A 131 15.88 2.16 -23.68
N TRP A 132 15.12 2.08 -22.58
CA TRP A 132 15.22 2.99 -21.43
C TRP A 132 16.33 2.59 -20.45
N LEU A 133 16.80 1.34 -20.53
CA LEU A 133 17.87 0.81 -19.70
C LEU A 133 18.92 0.10 -20.56
N THR A 134 20.11 0.67 -20.63
CA THR A 134 21.29 -0.01 -21.16
C THR A 134 21.87 -0.93 -20.09
N VAL A 135 22.06 -2.20 -20.42
CA VAL A 135 22.53 -3.21 -19.46
C VAL A 135 23.93 -3.74 -19.78
N ASP A 136 24.63 -4.14 -18.74
CA ASP A 136 25.87 -4.92 -18.81
C ASP A 136 25.70 -6.18 -17.95
N LEU A 137 25.37 -7.29 -18.62
CA LEU A 137 25.15 -8.59 -17.97
C LEU A 137 26.44 -9.41 -17.84
N ALA A 138 27.53 -8.99 -18.47
CA ALA A 138 28.80 -9.69 -18.42
C ALA A 138 29.62 -9.23 -17.21
N GLY A 139 29.72 -7.92 -17.00
CA GLY A 139 30.52 -7.32 -15.94
C GLY A 139 29.72 -6.74 -14.77
N PHE A 140 28.41 -6.50 -14.93
CA PHE A 140 27.60 -5.71 -14.00
C PHE A 140 28.26 -4.37 -13.65
N SER A 141 28.88 -3.72 -14.64
CA SER A 141 29.79 -2.59 -14.46
C SER A 141 29.19 -1.42 -13.68
N GLY A 142 27.92 -1.10 -13.91
CA GLY A 142 27.23 -0.04 -13.17
C GLY A 142 27.11 -0.36 -11.69
N PHE A 143 26.64 -1.56 -11.35
CA PHE A 143 26.51 -2.00 -9.96
C PHE A 143 27.87 -2.13 -9.27
N ALA A 144 28.87 -2.69 -9.96
CA ALA A 144 30.24 -2.79 -9.48
C ALA A 144 30.82 -1.41 -9.13
N GLY A 145 30.59 -0.41 -9.99
CA GLY A 145 30.99 0.98 -9.74
C GLY A 145 30.30 1.59 -8.52
N LEU A 146 28.99 1.35 -8.34
CA LEU A 146 28.26 1.81 -7.15
C LEU A 146 28.78 1.19 -5.84
N LEU A 147 29.16 -0.08 -5.87
CA LEU A 147 29.72 -0.76 -4.71
C LEU A 147 31.13 -0.25 -4.38
N ALA A 148 31.98 -0.12 -5.40
CA ALA A 148 33.33 0.42 -5.24
C ALA A 148 33.33 1.85 -4.66
N ALA A 149 32.37 2.68 -5.04
CA ALA A 149 32.23 4.05 -4.52
C ALA A 149 31.81 4.12 -3.04
N LYS A 150 31.31 3.02 -2.45
CA LYS A 150 30.87 2.96 -1.04
C LYS A 150 31.95 2.46 -0.09
N VAL A 151 33.09 2.02 -0.60
CA VAL A 151 34.21 1.48 0.18
C VAL A 151 35.50 2.24 -0.12
N PRO A 152 36.50 2.22 0.78
CA PRO A 152 37.81 2.81 0.50
C PRO A 152 38.44 2.23 -0.77
N ALA A 153 39.15 3.07 -1.52
CA ALA A 153 39.84 2.65 -2.73
C ALA A 153 40.81 1.48 -2.44
N GLY A 154 40.80 0.47 -3.31
CA GLY A 154 41.62 -0.74 -3.16
C GLY A 154 41.03 -1.81 -2.23
N THR A 155 39.85 -1.59 -1.63
CA THR A 155 39.16 -2.63 -0.85
C THR A 155 38.78 -3.80 -1.77
N PRO A 156 39.24 -5.03 -1.52
CA PRO A 156 38.87 -6.18 -2.33
C PRO A 156 37.38 -6.50 -2.11
N LEU A 157 36.60 -6.50 -3.20
CA LEU A 157 35.20 -6.88 -3.18
C LEU A 157 35.02 -8.30 -3.79
N PRO A 158 34.07 -9.10 -3.27
CA PRO A 158 33.67 -10.33 -3.94
C PRO A 158 33.18 -10.06 -5.37
N PRO A 159 33.17 -11.07 -6.26
CA PRO A 159 32.62 -10.93 -7.60
C PRO A 159 31.20 -10.36 -7.56
N THR A 160 30.92 -9.35 -8.39
CA THR A 160 29.64 -8.63 -8.39
C THR A 160 28.43 -9.56 -8.52
N ALA A 161 28.55 -10.63 -9.33
CA ALA A 161 27.51 -11.65 -9.48
C ALA A 161 27.15 -12.35 -8.15
N VAL A 162 28.15 -12.62 -7.28
CA VAL A 162 27.92 -13.22 -5.96
C VAL A 162 27.18 -12.25 -5.05
N LEU A 163 27.52 -10.97 -5.09
CA LEU A 163 26.83 -9.93 -4.31
C LEU A 163 25.38 -9.74 -4.77
N ILE A 164 25.13 -9.77 -6.09
CA ILE A 164 23.79 -9.75 -6.66
C ILE A 164 23.00 -10.98 -6.20
N ALA A 165 23.58 -12.18 -6.29
CA ALA A 165 22.92 -13.42 -5.85
C ALA A 165 22.59 -13.38 -4.34
N ALA A 166 23.52 -12.89 -3.51
CA ALA A 166 23.30 -12.71 -2.08
C ALA A 166 22.18 -11.69 -1.79
N GLN A 167 22.14 -10.57 -2.52
CA GLN A 167 21.06 -9.59 -2.38
C GLN A 167 19.72 -10.15 -2.85
N ALA A 168 19.68 -10.88 -3.97
CA ALA A 168 18.48 -11.55 -4.45
C ALA A 168 17.94 -12.57 -3.43
N ALA A 169 18.82 -13.36 -2.82
CA ALA A 169 18.46 -14.32 -1.78
C ALA A 169 17.94 -13.65 -0.49
N SER A 170 18.40 -12.43 -0.18
CA SER A 170 17.98 -11.71 1.03
C SER A 170 16.65 -10.96 0.86
N ILE A 171 16.19 -10.68 -0.36
CA ILE A 171 14.95 -9.93 -0.63
C ILE A 171 13.73 -10.51 0.09
N PRO A 172 13.42 -11.83 0.02
CA PRO A 172 12.26 -12.37 0.74
C PRO A 172 12.37 -12.20 2.26
N ALA A 173 13.57 -12.38 2.82
CA ALA A 173 13.79 -12.20 4.25
C ALA A 173 13.63 -10.73 4.66
N ALA A 174 14.24 -9.80 3.93
CA ALA A 174 14.13 -8.36 4.16
C ALA A 174 12.69 -7.87 3.96
N GLY A 175 12.00 -8.39 2.95
CA GLY A 175 10.60 -8.09 2.62
C GLY A 175 9.62 -8.56 3.70
N ALA A 176 9.89 -9.70 4.33
CA ALA A 176 9.07 -10.26 5.41
C ALA A 176 9.39 -9.70 6.80
N THR A 177 10.49 -8.97 6.96
CA THR A 177 10.98 -8.46 8.26
C THR A 177 10.97 -6.93 8.32
N VAL A 178 12.13 -6.28 8.19
CA VAL A 178 12.31 -4.84 8.40
C VAL A 178 11.42 -4.03 7.46
N ASN A 179 11.32 -4.43 6.18
CA ASN A 179 10.46 -3.74 5.23
C ASN A 179 8.97 -4.00 5.48
N ALA A 180 8.59 -5.18 5.97
CA ALA A 180 7.21 -5.46 6.37
C ALA A 180 6.80 -4.61 7.58
N VAL A 181 7.70 -4.42 8.55
CA VAL A 181 7.45 -3.56 9.72
C VAL A 181 7.24 -2.12 9.27
N ALA A 182 8.11 -1.58 8.42
CA ALA A 182 7.93 -0.23 7.88
C ALA A 182 6.63 -0.09 7.06
N ALA A 183 6.39 -1.05 6.15
CA ALA A 183 5.19 -1.06 5.31
C ALA A 183 3.88 -1.25 6.09
N PHE A 184 3.93 -1.87 7.28
CA PHE A 184 2.75 -2.04 8.13
C PHE A 184 2.11 -0.70 8.50
N GLY A 185 2.92 0.33 8.77
CA GLY A 185 2.43 1.66 9.10
C GLY A 185 1.53 2.24 8.00
N GLU A 186 1.95 2.08 6.75
CA GLU A 186 1.19 2.54 5.59
C GLU A 186 -0.01 1.64 5.33
N GLU A 187 0.20 0.33 5.26
CA GLU A 187 -0.84 -0.62 4.87
C GLU A 187 -1.98 -0.66 5.89
N LEU A 188 -1.71 -0.47 7.19
CA LEU A 188 -2.75 -0.34 8.22
C LEU A 188 -3.71 0.82 7.90
N GLY A 189 -3.18 1.93 7.39
CA GLY A 189 -3.96 3.06 6.91
C GLY A 189 -4.67 2.76 5.59
N TRP A 190 -3.92 2.41 4.55
CA TRP A 190 -4.44 2.29 3.19
C TRP A 190 -5.34 1.07 3.00
N ARG A 191 -4.84 -0.13 3.26
CA ARG A 191 -5.56 -1.40 3.03
C ARG A 191 -6.34 -1.84 4.27
N GLY A 192 -5.90 -1.43 5.45
CA GLY A 192 -6.57 -1.71 6.72
C GLY A 192 -7.80 -0.84 6.93
N PHE A 193 -7.67 0.48 6.81
CA PHE A 193 -8.76 1.42 7.09
C PHE A 193 -9.44 1.97 5.84
N LEU A 194 -8.69 2.62 4.95
CA LEU A 194 -9.22 3.42 3.85
C LEU A 194 -9.94 2.57 2.81
N VAL A 195 -9.33 1.49 2.31
CA VAL A 195 -9.97 0.60 1.31
C VAL A 195 -11.31 0.08 1.82
N PRO A 196 -11.43 -0.55 3.02
CA PRO A 196 -12.71 -0.95 3.57
C PRO A 196 -13.71 0.20 3.76
N ALA A 197 -13.26 1.38 4.19
CA ALA A 197 -14.13 2.54 4.38
C ALA A 197 -14.73 3.04 3.05
N LEU A 198 -13.93 3.05 1.97
CA LEU A 198 -14.34 3.47 0.64
C LEU A 198 -15.25 2.45 -0.08
N ARG A 199 -15.37 1.21 0.43
CA ARG A 199 -16.20 0.15 -0.17
C ARG A 199 -17.67 0.49 -0.34
N ARG A 200 -18.16 1.49 0.39
CA ARG A 200 -19.51 2.05 0.21
C ARG A 200 -19.77 2.55 -1.22
N TRP A 201 -18.72 2.88 -1.97
CA TRP A 201 -18.79 3.33 -3.36
C TRP A 201 -18.42 2.23 -4.37
N GLY A 202 -18.26 0.98 -3.92
CA GLY A 202 -17.90 -0.16 -4.76
C GLY A 202 -16.41 -0.52 -4.72
N THR A 203 -16.05 -1.57 -5.46
CA THR A 203 -14.67 -2.10 -5.47
C THR A 203 -13.71 -1.13 -6.16
N TRP A 204 -14.01 -0.72 -7.39
CA TRP A 204 -13.11 0.09 -8.20
C TRP A 204 -12.88 1.48 -7.63
N PRO A 205 -13.91 2.25 -7.22
CA PRO A 205 -13.68 3.53 -6.58
C PRO A 205 -12.84 3.41 -5.31
N ALA A 206 -13.04 2.36 -4.50
CA ALA A 206 -12.22 2.14 -3.31
C ALA A 206 -10.75 1.90 -3.62
N LEU A 207 -10.44 1.09 -4.63
CA LEU A 207 -9.06 0.79 -5.03
C LEU A 207 -8.37 2.01 -5.68
N LEU A 208 -9.06 2.69 -6.60
CA LEU A 208 -8.51 3.82 -7.34
C LEU A 208 -8.32 5.05 -6.45
N LEU A 209 -9.31 5.40 -5.62
CA LEU A 209 -9.19 6.54 -4.69
C LEU A 209 -8.15 6.27 -3.61
N SER A 210 -8.07 5.04 -3.09
CA SER A 210 -7.03 4.70 -2.13
C SER A 210 -5.63 4.83 -2.73
N GLY A 211 -5.43 4.39 -3.98
CA GLY A 211 -4.15 4.54 -4.66
C GLY A 211 -3.81 6.00 -4.98
N LEU A 212 -4.80 6.78 -5.40
CA LEU A 212 -4.65 8.23 -5.63
C LEU A 212 -4.20 8.96 -4.34
N ILE A 213 -4.90 8.72 -3.23
CA ILE A 213 -4.59 9.35 -1.95
C ILE A 213 -3.20 8.91 -1.47
N TRP A 214 -2.88 7.62 -1.60
CA TRP A 214 -1.56 7.10 -1.25
C TRP A 214 -0.44 7.76 -2.09
N GLY A 215 -0.69 7.98 -3.38
CA GLY A 215 0.21 8.73 -4.26
C GLY A 215 0.44 10.17 -3.81
N LEU A 216 -0.63 10.90 -3.56
CA LEU A 216 -0.58 12.29 -3.11
C LEU A 216 0.07 12.44 -1.73
N TRP A 217 -0.09 11.46 -0.86
CA TRP A 217 0.53 11.43 0.47
C TRP A 217 2.07 11.45 0.41
N HIS A 218 2.68 11.00 -0.69
CA HIS A 218 4.14 11.05 -0.88
C HIS A 218 4.67 12.44 -1.27
N ALA A 219 3.79 13.40 -1.62
CA ALA A 219 4.18 14.73 -2.07
C ALA A 219 5.31 15.42 -1.25
N PRO A 220 5.30 15.43 0.10
CA PRO A 220 6.36 16.09 0.87
C PRO A 220 7.77 15.54 0.59
N LEU A 221 7.91 14.26 0.27
CA LEU A 221 9.21 13.65 -0.04
C LEU A 221 9.54 13.72 -1.53
N ILE A 222 8.53 13.56 -2.38
CA ILE A 222 8.69 13.62 -3.84
C ILE A 222 9.15 15.00 -4.29
N LEU A 223 8.57 16.07 -3.72
CA LEU A 223 8.97 17.43 -4.04
C LEU A 223 10.41 17.77 -3.56
N LEU A 224 11.03 16.92 -2.72
CA LEU A 224 12.46 16.98 -2.37
C LEU A 224 13.33 16.11 -3.30
N GLY A 225 12.75 15.48 -4.33
CA GLY A 225 13.44 14.67 -5.32
C GLY A 225 13.44 13.16 -5.03
N TYR A 226 12.66 12.68 -4.05
CA TYR A 226 12.61 11.26 -3.71
C TYR A 226 12.17 10.40 -4.91
N ASN A 227 12.80 9.23 -5.09
CA ASN A 227 12.64 8.28 -6.20
C ASN A 227 13.01 8.80 -7.60
N PHE A 228 12.43 9.92 -8.03
CA PHE A 228 12.50 10.36 -9.42
C PHE A 228 13.53 11.46 -9.69
N GLY A 229 14.10 12.08 -8.64
CA GLY A 229 14.96 13.26 -8.79
C GLY A 229 14.22 14.48 -9.34
N ARG A 230 12.88 14.49 -9.29
CA ARG A 230 12.01 15.55 -9.81
C ARG A 230 11.34 16.26 -8.65
N THR A 231 11.64 17.54 -8.47
CA THR A 231 11.15 18.39 -7.36
C THR A 231 9.88 19.17 -7.71
N ASP A 232 9.16 18.73 -8.74
CA ASP A 232 7.98 19.39 -9.28
C ASP A 232 6.77 18.43 -9.34
N ILE A 233 5.65 18.96 -9.86
CA ILE A 233 4.38 18.21 -9.97
C ILE A 233 4.50 16.93 -10.79
N THR A 234 5.42 16.85 -11.76
CA THR A 234 5.60 15.65 -12.59
C THR A 234 6.10 14.47 -11.76
N GLY A 235 6.95 14.71 -10.75
CA GLY A 235 7.35 13.68 -9.78
C GLY A 235 6.16 13.16 -8.98
N VAL A 236 5.27 14.07 -8.53
CA VAL A 236 4.07 13.71 -7.76
C VAL A 236 3.09 12.93 -8.61
N LEU A 237 2.91 13.31 -9.87
CA LEU A 237 2.06 12.58 -10.83
C LEU A 237 2.62 11.18 -11.14
N LEU A 238 3.94 11.05 -11.29
CA LEU A 238 4.62 9.76 -11.46
C LEU A 238 4.43 8.86 -10.24
N MET A 239 4.63 9.39 -9.04
CA MET A 239 4.36 8.65 -7.81
C MET A 239 2.88 8.23 -7.74
N THR A 240 1.98 9.15 -8.09
CA THR A 240 0.54 8.91 -8.02
C THR A 240 0.08 7.82 -8.97
N GLY A 241 0.53 7.83 -10.22
CA GLY A 241 0.21 6.74 -11.15
C GLY A 241 0.72 5.38 -10.67
N GLY A 242 1.95 5.35 -10.12
CA GLY A 242 2.53 4.13 -9.54
C GLY A 242 1.72 3.60 -8.35
N CYS A 243 1.37 4.50 -7.42
CA CYS A 243 0.54 4.20 -6.27
C CYS A 243 -0.89 3.82 -6.65
N VAL A 244 -1.46 4.29 -7.76
CA VAL A 244 -2.76 3.81 -8.25
C VAL A 244 -2.66 2.36 -8.72
N VAL A 245 -1.66 2.03 -9.53
CA VAL A 245 -1.46 0.66 -10.06
C VAL A 245 -1.18 -0.32 -8.93
N LEU A 246 -0.19 -0.03 -8.08
CA LEU A 246 0.12 -0.86 -6.90
C LEU A 246 -1.00 -0.81 -5.86
N GLY A 247 -1.68 0.34 -5.77
CA GLY A 247 -2.99 0.59 -5.14
C GLY A 247 -3.94 -0.59 -5.31
N VAL A 248 -4.26 -0.83 -6.57
CA VAL A 248 -5.16 -1.89 -7.03
C VAL A 248 -4.61 -3.27 -6.71
N LEU A 249 -3.32 -3.54 -6.93
CA LEU A 249 -2.72 -4.86 -6.68
C LEU A 249 -2.71 -5.25 -5.20
N PHE A 250 -2.25 -4.36 -4.32
CA PHE A 250 -2.25 -4.63 -2.86
C PHE A 250 -3.68 -4.60 -2.30
N GLY A 251 -4.53 -3.72 -2.83
CA GLY A 251 -5.95 -3.73 -2.50
C GLY A 251 -6.61 -5.04 -2.93
N TRP A 252 -6.26 -5.61 -4.08
CA TRP A 252 -6.70 -6.93 -4.49
C TRP A 252 -6.27 -8.02 -3.50
N LEU A 253 -5.00 -8.03 -3.05
CA LEU A 253 -4.52 -8.95 -2.01
C LEU A 253 -5.37 -8.84 -0.73
N ARG A 254 -5.63 -7.60 -0.28
CA ARG A 254 -6.49 -7.31 0.89
C ARG A 254 -7.91 -7.82 0.72
N LEU A 255 -8.52 -7.57 -0.44
CA LEU A 255 -9.91 -7.95 -0.74
C LEU A 255 -10.06 -9.45 -0.94
N ARG A 256 -9.07 -10.11 -1.53
CA ARG A 256 -9.11 -11.54 -1.86
C ARG A 256 -8.80 -12.43 -0.65
N SER A 257 -7.93 -11.95 0.25
CA SER A 257 -7.56 -12.66 1.48
C SER A 257 -8.43 -12.31 2.68
N ALA A 258 -9.12 -11.15 2.65
CA ALA A 258 -9.75 -10.51 3.80
C ALA A 258 -8.78 -10.22 4.98
N SER A 259 -7.46 -10.22 4.72
CA SER A 259 -6.41 -9.95 5.69
C SER A 259 -5.49 -8.84 5.21
N LEU A 260 -4.89 -8.13 6.16
CA LEU A 260 -3.92 -7.07 5.90
C LEU A 260 -2.54 -7.62 5.52
N TRP A 261 -2.12 -8.72 6.13
CA TRP A 261 -0.76 -9.24 6.04
C TRP A 261 -0.25 -9.51 4.62
N PRO A 262 -1.05 -10.07 3.69
CA PRO A 262 -0.60 -10.22 2.30
C PRO A 262 -0.19 -8.91 1.63
N ALA A 263 -0.90 -7.82 1.90
CA ALA A 263 -0.54 -6.49 1.40
C ALA A 263 0.72 -5.95 2.08
N VAL A 264 0.87 -6.14 3.39
CA VAL A 264 2.07 -5.75 4.16
C VAL A 264 3.33 -6.42 3.60
N PHE A 265 3.28 -7.74 3.38
CA PHE A 265 4.42 -8.47 2.82
C PHE A 265 4.68 -8.10 1.36
N ALA A 266 3.65 -7.80 0.57
CA ALA A 266 3.83 -7.34 -0.80
C ALA A 266 4.49 -5.97 -0.89
N HIS A 267 4.06 -5.04 -0.04
CA HIS A 267 4.68 -3.73 0.04
C HIS A 267 6.11 -3.84 0.60
N GLY A 268 6.34 -4.63 1.65
CA GLY A 268 7.68 -4.90 2.17
C GLY A 268 8.63 -5.50 1.11
N ALA A 269 8.14 -6.49 0.35
CA ALA A 269 8.90 -7.09 -0.74
C ALA A 269 9.19 -6.11 -1.87
N LEU A 270 8.22 -5.25 -2.23
CA LEU A 270 8.43 -4.19 -3.21
C LEU A 270 9.54 -3.24 -2.76
N ASN A 271 9.52 -2.77 -1.51
CA ASN A 271 10.56 -1.89 -0.98
C ASN A 271 11.93 -2.56 -0.99
N ALA A 272 12.00 -3.85 -0.62
CA ALA A 272 13.25 -4.63 -0.66
C ALA A 272 13.79 -4.83 -2.09
N SER A 273 12.91 -4.87 -3.10
CA SER A 273 13.27 -5.14 -4.49
C SER A 273 13.33 -3.90 -5.39
N ALA A 274 12.89 -2.72 -4.93
CA ALA A 274 12.73 -1.54 -5.78
C ALA A 274 14.01 -1.11 -6.51
N ALA A 275 15.18 -1.40 -5.92
CA ALA A 275 16.49 -1.05 -6.46
C ALA A 275 17.11 -2.13 -7.37
N MET A 276 16.42 -3.25 -7.68
CA MET A 276 17.00 -4.37 -8.46
C MET A 276 17.46 -3.96 -9.86
N TYR A 277 16.88 -2.93 -10.47
CA TYR A 277 17.35 -2.42 -11.77
C TYR A 277 18.82 -1.94 -11.72
N LEU A 278 19.31 -1.51 -10.55
CA LEU A 278 20.69 -1.10 -10.34
C LEU A 278 21.69 -2.25 -10.48
N TRP A 279 21.26 -3.50 -10.45
CA TRP A 279 22.15 -4.64 -10.67
C TRP A 279 22.63 -4.73 -12.12
N PHE A 280 21.81 -4.26 -13.06
CA PHE A 280 21.97 -4.59 -14.47
C PHE A 280 22.45 -3.42 -15.32
N PHE A 281 22.33 -2.17 -14.86
CA PHE A 281 22.69 -1.02 -15.69
C PHE A 281 24.18 -1.00 -16.04
N ALA A 282 24.49 -0.59 -17.28
CA ALA A 282 25.86 -0.43 -17.74
C ALA A 282 26.50 0.84 -17.16
N ALA A 283 27.78 0.77 -16.76
CA ALA A 283 28.51 1.96 -16.33
C ALA A 283 28.50 3.05 -17.43
N GLY A 284 28.39 4.31 -17.03
CA GLY A 284 28.27 5.44 -17.95
C GLY A 284 26.86 5.68 -18.50
N SER A 285 25.93 4.73 -18.35
CA SER A 285 24.51 4.97 -18.62
C SER A 285 23.85 5.73 -17.47
N LYS A 286 22.82 6.52 -17.78
CA LYS A 286 22.01 7.27 -16.81
C LYS A 286 20.54 6.90 -17.00
N PRO A 287 20.07 5.76 -16.45
CA PRO A 287 18.67 5.38 -16.57
C PRO A 287 17.77 6.42 -15.89
N ASP A 288 16.72 6.89 -16.58
CA ASP A 288 15.73 7.79 -15.98
C ASP A 288 14.89 7.00 -14.97
N PRO A 289 14.95 7.31 -13.66
CA PRO A 289 14.15 6.62 -12.66
C PRO A 289 12.64 6.64 -12.94
N ALA A 290 12.13 7.68 -13.63
CA ALA A 290 10.73 7.75 -14.04
C ALA A 290 10.33 6.63 -15.00
N LEU A 291 11.28 6.08 -15.76
CA LEU A 291 11.04 5.01 -16.72
C LEU A 291 11.34 3.62 -16.14
N VAL A 292 12.37 3.51 -15.28
CA VAL A 292 12.90 2.21 -14.83
C VAL A 292 12.44 1.75 -13.46
N LEU A 293 12.00 2.66 -12.58
CA LEU A 293 11.52 2.26 -11.26
C LEU A 293 10.18 1.51 -11.35
N PRO A 294 9.89 0.62 -10.38
CA PRO A 294 8.59 -0.06 -10.32
C PRO A 294 7.41 0.88 -10.01
N LEU A 295 7.69 2.08 -9.47
CA LEU A 295 6.70 3.15 -9.33
C LEU A 295 6.64 4.07 -10.57
N GLY A 296 7.56 3.90 -11.52
CA GLY A 296 7.62 4.59 -12.80
C GLY A 296 6.93 3.82 -13.94
N VAL A 297 7.12 4.31 -15.16
CA VAL A 297 6.37 3.87 -16.36
C VAL A 297 6.48 2.37 -16.63
N SER A 298 7.66 1.76 -16.49
CA SER A 298 7.81 0.31 -16.68
C SER A 298 6.96 -0.49 -15.70
N GLY A 299 6.97 -0.12 -14.42
CA GLY A 299 6.14 -0.74 -13.39
C GLY A 299 4.65 -0.51 -13.61
N TRP A 300 4.24 0.65 -14.16
CA TRP A 300 2.85 0.90 -14.55
C TRP A 300 2.40 -0.08 -15.60
N ILE A 301 3.16 -0.22 -16.69
CA ILE A 301 2.81 -1.10 -17.81
C ILE A 301 2.69 -2.54 -17.32
N VAL A 302 3.70 -3.04 -16.61
CA VAL A 302 3.69 -4.41 -16.05
C VAL A 302 2.53 -4.60 -15.08
N GLY A 303 2.32 -3.66 -14.16
CA GLY A 303 1.24 -3.73 -13.18
C GLY A 303 -0.16 -3.67 -13.84
N ILE A 304 -0.36 -2.83 -14.85
CA ILE A 304 -1.61 -2.75 -15.61
C ILE A 304 -1.89 -4.06 -16.33
N VAL A 305 -0.88 -4.67 -16.97
CA VAL A 305 -1.02 -6.00 -17.59
C VAL A 305 -1.49 -7.03 -16.56
N VAL A 306 -0.86 -7.07 -15.38
CA VAL A 306 -1.29 -7.97 -14.30
C VAL A 306 -2.72 -7.68 -13.84
N ILE A 307 -3.10 -6.40 -13.69
CA ILE A 307 -4.47 -6.01 -13.34
C ILE A 307 -5.46 -6.51 -14.39
N VAL A 308 -5.18 -6.32 -15.68
CA VAL A 308 -6.03 -6.80 -16.78
C VAL A 308 -6.18 -8.32 -16.73
N VAL A 309 -5.09 -9.06 -16.50
CA VAL A 309 -5.14 -10.53 -16.33
C VAL A 309 -6.00 -10.92 -15.12
N LEU A 310 -5.87 -10.24 -13.99
CA LEU A 310 -6.70 -10.48 -12.80
C LEU A 310 -8.19 -10.19 -13.06
N ILE A 311 -8.50 -9.14 -13.83
CA ILE A 311 -9.87 -8.83 -14.26
C ILE A 311 -10.42 -9.93 -15.16
N ALA A 312 -9.67 -10.33 -16.20
CA ALA A 312 -10.06 -11.37 -17.14
C ALA A 312 -10.27 -12.72 -16.44
N ALA A 313 -9.40 -13.06 -15.48
CA ALA A 313 -9.53 -14.24 -14.63
C ALA A 313 -10.63 -14.13 -13.55
N GLY A 314 -11.44 -13.07 -13.55
CA GLY A 314 -12.57 -12.87 -12.65
C GLY A 314 -12.19 -12.68 -11.18
N GLN A 315 -10.94 -12.33 -10.88
CA GLN A 315 -10.41 -12.30 -9.51
C GLN A 315 -11.02 -11.20 -8.63
N PHE A 316 -11.71 -10.22 -9.22
CA PHE A 316 -12.44 -9.18 -8.51
C PHE A 316 -13.92 -9.51 -8.25
N ARG A 317 -14.47 -10.60 -8.82
CA ARG A 317 -15.91 -10.94 -8.70
C ARG A 317 -16.29 -11.49 -7.33
N ARG A 318 -15.42 -12.29 -6.71
CA ARG A 318 -15.65 -12.92 -5.40
C ARG A 318 -14.72 -12.36 -4.35
N GLN A 319 -15.29 -11.64 -3.40
CA GLN A 319 -14.55 -11.01 -2.32
C GLN A 319 -15.18 -11.48 -1.00
N PRO A 320 -14.43 -12.19 -0.14
CA PRO A 320 -14.94 -12.54 1.18
C PRO A 320 -15.40 -11.28 1.90
N GLY A 321 -16.51 -11.38 2.63
CA GLY A 321 -17.05 -10.24 3.37
C GLY A 321 -15.98 -9.65 4.29
N LEU A 322 -15.67 -8.37 4.12
CA LEU A 322 -14.69 -7.63 4.92
C LEU A 322 -15.16 -7.41 6.38
N ALA A 323 -16.39 -7.83 6.70
CA ALA A 323 -17.01 -7.82 8.01
C ALA A 323 -18.27 -8.70 8.01
N ALA A 324 -18.17 -9.99 7.70
CA ALA A 324 -19.32 -10.89 7.92
C ALA A 324 -19.37 -11.33 9.39
N ASP A 325 -20.49 -11.05 10.05
CA ASP A 325 -20.72 -11.26 11.49
C ASP A 325 -21.03 -12.70 11.89
N ARG A 326 -21.11 -13.66 10.96
CA ARG A 326 -21.51 -15.02 11.32
C ARG A 326 -20.36 -16.02 11.30
N PRO A 327 -20.08 -16.71 12.43
CA PRO A 327 -19.58 -18.08 12.36
C PRO A 327 -20.49 -18.89 11.43
N ARG A 328 -19.89 -19.69 10.55
CA ARG A 328 -20.59 -20.54 9.57
C ARG A 328 -21.43 -21.67 10.20
N THR A 329 -21.70 -21.60 11.51
CA THR A 329 -22.10 -22.73 12.37
C THR A 329 -23.37 -22.49 13.16
N LEU A 330 -24.15 -21.44 12.91
CA LEU A 330 -25.51 -21.40 13.45
C LEU A 330 -26.47 -22.09 12.46
N PRO A 331 -27.13 -23.19 12.86
CA PRO A 331 -28.18 -23.80 12.04
C PRO A 331 -29.22 -22.74 11.67
N SER A 332 -29.72 -22.80 10.43
CA SER A 332 -30.91 -22.06 10.05
C SER A 332 -32.02 -22.35 11.07
N ALA A 333 -32.64 -21.30 11.62
CA ALA A 333 -33.81 -21.46 12.47
C ALA A 333 -34.82 -22.38 11.75
N PRO A 334 -35.41 -23.36 12.46
CA PRO A 334 -36.39 -24.23 11.84
C PRO A 334 -37.54 -23.38 11.27
N PRO A 335 -38.12 -23.78 10.12
CA PRO A 335 -39.24 -23.05 9.54
C PRO A 335 -40.38 -22.96 10.56
N PRO A 336 -41.14 -21.85 10.59
CA PRO A 336 -42.29 -21.73 11.47
C PRO A 336 -43.26 -22.87 11.20
N VAL A 337 -43.69 -23.55 12.26
CA VAL A 337 -44.72 -24.58 12.19
C VAL A 337 -46.02 -23.88 11.73
N PRO A 338 -46.65 -24.31 10.63
CA PRO A 338 -47.94 -23.78 10.24
C PRO A 338 -49.00 -24.21 11.27
N GLY A 339 -49.60 -23.24 11.97
CA GLY A 339 -50.81 -23.44 12.77
C GLY A 339 -50.60 -23.45 14.28
N SER A 340 -50.83 -22.31 14.91
CA SER A 340 -51.37 -22.17 16.26
C SER A 340 -52.26 -20.94 16.31
#